data_AF-A0A2A5MAQ2-F1
#
_entry.id   AF-A0A2A5MAQ2-F1
#
_cell.length_a   1.000
_cell.length_b   1.000
_cell.length_c   1.000
_cell.angle_alpha   90.00
_cell.angle_beta   90.00
_cell.angle_gamma   90.00
#
_symmetry.space_group_name_H-M   'P 1'
#
loop_
_entity.id
_entity.type
_entity.pdbx_description
1 polymer ?
#
loop_
_entity_poly.entity_id
_entity_poly.type
_entity_poly.pdbx_seq_one_letter_code
_entity_poly.pdbx_strand_id
1 'polypeptide(L)'
;MKDTIFCTLGDLLRVPGSEISLLDLRAKGADVRALYSPLEVLEIAKQNLNKNIIFFAIGFETTTPMSALLLQKVIEEKINNVFFHINHITVPAPVEAIMNDENVKINAFLGPSHVSVITGYGIYEPLAAKF
;
A
#
# COMPACT_ATOMS: atom_id res chain seq x y z
N MET A 1 6.23 -20.00 4.61
CA MET A 1 7.65 -19.71 4.28
C MET A 1 8.42 -19.65 5.58
N LYS A 2 9.39 -20.54 5.78
CA LYS A 2 10.37 -20.37 6.88
C LYS A 2 11.29 -19.21 6.47
N ASP A 3 11.73 -18.40 7.44
CA ASP A 3 12.65 -17.26 7.22
C ASP A 3 12.06 -16.05 6.48
N THR A 4 10.81 -15.69 6.78
CA THR A 4 10.15 -14.50 6.23
C THR A 4 9.49 -13.68 7.33
N ILE A 5 9.66 -12.35 7.26
CA ILE A 5 8.96 -11.38 8.08
C ILE A 5 8.01 -10.60 7.18
N PHE A 6 6.73 -10.62 7.51
CA PHE A 6 5.72 -9.83 6.82
C PHE A 6 5.53 -8.51 7.54
N CYS A 7 5.75 -7.40 6.83
CA CYS A 7 5.69 -6.05 7.36
C CYS A 7 4.53 -5.30 6.71
N THR A 8 3.69 -4.68 7.51
CA THR A 8 2.51 -3.95 7.00
C THR A 8 2.14 -2.80 7.94
N LEU A 9 1.45 -1.78 7.42
CA LEU A 9 0.74 -0.83 8.26
C LEU A 9 -0.43 -1.53 8.96
N GLY A 10 -0.82 -1.01 10.13
CA GLY A 10 -1.71 -1.71 11.07
C GLY A 10 -3.14 -1.95 10.56
N ASP A 11 -3.65 -1.09 9.69
CA ASP A 11 -4.97 -1.18 9.05
C ASP A 11 -5.12 -2.43 8.17
N LEU A 12 -4.05 -2.83 7.48
CA LEU A 12 -4.05 -3.96 6.56
C LEU A 12 -4.02 -5.33 7.26
N LEU A 13 -3.70 -5.39 8.56
CA LEU A 13 -3.58 -6.68 9.27
C LEU A 13 -4.86 -7.51 9.22
N ARG A 14 -6.02 -6.86 9.28
CA ARG A 14 -7.33 -7.51 9.36
C ARG A 14 -8.00 -7.67 8.00
N VAL A 15 -7.41 -7.12 6.93
CA VAL A 15 -8.00 -7.20 5.59
C VAL A 15 -7.99 -8.68 5.17
N PRO A 16 -9.16 -9.24 4.78
CA PRO A 16 -9.22 -10.61 4.33
C PRO A 16 -8.46 -10.76 3.02
N GLY A 17 -7.50 -11.69 2.98
CA GLY A 17 -6.95 -12.19 1.72
C GLY A 17 -7.91 -13.20 1.07
N SER A 18 -7.47 -13.80 -0.04
CA SER A 18 -8.25 -14.84 -0.74
C SER A 18 -8.57 -16.05 0.13
N GLU A 19 -7.71 -16.36 1.11
CA GLU A 19 -7.90 -17.49 2.03
C GLU A 19 -7.88 -17.08 3.51
N ILE A 20 -6.95 -16.21 3.91
CA ILE A 20 -6.75 -15.77 5.30
C ILE A 20 -6.26 -14.31 5.36
N SER A 21 -6.37 -13.67 6.52
CA SER A 21 -5.74 -12.35 6.78
C SER A 21 -4.30 -12.48 7.31
N LEU A 22 -3.55 -11.38 7.29
CA LEU A 22 -2.22 -11.32 7.92
C LEU A 22 -2.30 -11.53 9.44
N LEU A 23 -3.39 -11.11 10.08
CA LEU A 23 -3.65 -11.36 11.49
C LEU A 23 -3.85 -12.86 11.77
N ASP A 24 -4.58 -13.57 10.92
CA ASP A 24 -4.74 -15.03 11.03
C ASP A 24 -3.41 -15.75 10.83
N LEU A 25 -2.63 -15.30 9.86
CA LEU A 25 -1.29 -15.84 9.59
C LEU A 25 -0.37 -15.66 10.79
N ARG A 26 -0.42 -14.49 11.45
CA ARG A 26 0.28 -14.23 12.71
C ARG A 26 -0.19 -15.17 13.82
N ALA A 27 -1.50 -15.40 13.96
CA ALA A 27 -2.06 -16.32 14.95
C ALA A 27 -1.60 -17.78 14.71
N LYS A 28 -1.28 -18.15 13.47
CA LYS A 28 -0.69 -19.45 13.09
C LYS A 28 0.83 -19.51 13.29
N GLY A 29 1.45 -18.48 13.88
CA GLY A 29 2.88 -18.48 14.25
C GLY A 29 3.82 -17.85 13.22
N ALA A 30 3.31 -17.21 12.17
CA ALA A 30 4.18 -16.44 11.27
C ALA A 30 4.68 -15.14 11.90
N ASP A 31 5.87 -14.69 11.49
CA ASP A 31 6.43 -13.39 11.91
C ASP A 31 5.77 -12.28 11.08
N VAL A 32 4.75 -11.65 11.65
CA VAL A 32 4.00 -10.53 11.06
C VAL A 32 4.13 -9.32 11.98
N ARG A 33 4.63 -8.20 11.43
CA ARG A 33 4.93 -6.97 12.17
C ARG A 33 4.09 -5.82 11.64
N ALA A 34 3.33 -5.20 12.54
CA ALA A 34 2.66 -3.94 12.30
C ALA A 34 3.68 -2.81 12.42
N LEU A 35 3.73 -1.94 11.43
CA LEU A 35 4.61 -0.78 11.40
C LEU A 35 3.79 0.48 11.63
N TYR A 36 4.40 1.47 12.26
CA TYR A 36 3.87 2.83 12.31
C TYR A 36 4.35 3.64 11.09
N SER A 37 5.55 3.35 10.60
CA SER A 37 6.15 3.95 9.41
C SER A 37 6.77 2.89 8.49
N PRO A 38 6.62 3.01 7.16
CA PRO A 38 7.30 2.12 6.23
C PRO A 38 8.83 2.08 6.40
N LEU A 39 9.45 3.17 6.87
CA LEU A 39 10.90 3.24 7.06
C LEU A 39 11.43 2.28 8.14
N GLU A 40 10.59 1.80 9.04
CA GLU A 40 10.96 0.78 10.02
C GLU A 40 11.41 -0.54 9.36
N VAL A 41 11.00 -0.79 8.11
CA VAL A 41 11.47 -1.94 7.32
C VAL A 41 12.99 -1.97 7.19
N LEU A 42 13.65 -0.81 7.08
CA LEU A 42 15.10 -0.73 6.93
C LEU A 42 15.82 -1.28 8.16
N GLU A 43 15.36 -0.91 9.35
CA GLU A 43 15.94 -1.37 10.61
C GLU A 43 15.65 -2.86 10.82
N ILE A 44 14.42 -3.30 10.55
CA ILE A 44 14.04 -4.71 10.62
C ILE A 44 14.92 -5.56 9.69
N ALA A 45 15.19 -5.08 8.47
CA ALA A 45 16.03 -5.77 7.50
C ALA A 45 17.48 -5.93 7.98
N LYS A 46 18.07 -4.87 8.53
CA LYS A 46 19.44 -4.88 9.07
C LYS A 46 19.59 -5.81 10.28
N GLN A 47 18.56 -5.89 11.12
CA GLN A 47 18.55 -6.77 12.29
C GLN A 47 18.28 -8.25 11.94
N ASN A 48 17.82 -8.56 10.73
CA ASN A 48 17.40 -9.90 10.32
C ASN A 48 17.99 -10.28 8.95
N LEU A 49 19.32 -10.26 8.84
CA LEU A 49 20.05 -10.50 7.57
C LEU A 49 19.77 -11.87 6.93
N ASN A 50 19.36 -12.86 7.71
CA ASN A 50 19.03 -14.21 7.26
C ASN A 50 17.55 -14.41 6.92
N LYS A 51 16.73 -13.35 6.97
CA LYS A 51 15.31 -13.41 6.66
C LYS A 51 14.94 -12.49 5.51
N ASN A 52 13.94 -12.90 4.74
CA ASN A 52 13.30 -12.05 3.75
C ASN A 52 12.28 -11.15 4.44
N ILE A 53 12.36 -9.84 4.19
CA ILE A 53 11.40 -8.86 4.68
C ILE A 53 10.45 -8.50 3.55
N ILE A 54 9.17 -8.81 3.70
CA ILE A 54 8.14 -8.51 2.70
C ILE A 54 7.31 -7.33 3.21
N PHE A 55 7.44 -6.17 2.59
CA PHE A 55 6.60 -5.01 2.88
C PHE A 55 5.36 -5.00 1.99
N PHE A 56 4.17 -4.95 2.60
CA PHE A 56 2.89 -4.80 1.90
C PHE A 56 2.65 -3.31 1.61
N ALA A 57 3.01 -2.89 0.39
CA ALA A 57 2.88 -1.53 -0.09
C ALA A 57 1.49 -1.34 -0.73
N ILE A 58 0.54 -0.90 0.08
CA ILE A 58 -0.87 -0.73 -0.31
C ILE A 58 -1.34 0.69 -0.02
N GLY A 59 -2.31 1.14 -0.81
CA GLY A 59 -3.03 2.39 -0.61
C GLY A 59 -2.98 3.28 -1.83
N PHE A 60 -3.60 4.44 -1.69
CA PHE A 60 -3.71 5.44 -2.74
C PHE A 60 -2.44 6.30 -2.84
N GLU A 61 -2.53 7.36 -3.61
CA GLU A 61 -1.44 8.31 -3.85
C GLU A 61 -0.93 8.98 -2.57
N THR A 62 -1.70 8.95 -1.47
CA THR A 62 -1.25 9.42 -0.16
C THR A 62 -0.14 8.57 0.45
N THR A 63 -0.16 7.26 0.22
CA THR A 63 0.80 6.32 0.81
C THR A 63 1.91 5.93 -0.16
N THR A 64 1.66 6.01 -1.47
CA THR A 64 2.65 5.68 -2.52
C THR A 64 3.99 6.39 -2.35
N PRO A 65 4.08 7.70 -1.99
CA PRO A 65 5.35 8.36 -1.79
C PRO A 65 6.19 7.76 -0.65
N MET A 66 5.56 7.24 0.41
CA MET A 66 6.30 6.61 1.50
C MET A 66 6.91 5.27 1.07
N SER A 67 6.19 4.48 0.27
CA SER A 67 6.71 3.25 -0.34
C SER A 67 7.86 3.55 -1.30
N ALA A 68 7.73 4.62 -2.11
CA ALA A 68 8.79 5.05 -3.02
C ALA A 68 10.05 5.50 -2.26
N LEU A 69 9.90 6.26 -1.17
CA LEU A 69 11.01 6.66 -0.30
C LEU A 69 11.69 5.44 0.34
N LEU A 70 10.92 4.46 0.81
CA LEU A 70 11.47 3.23 1.35
C LEU A 70 12.28 2.48 0.28
N LEU A 71 11.72 2.31 -0.93
CA LEU A 71 12.42 1.66 -2.04
C LEU A 71 13.72 2.39 -2.40
N GLN A 72 13.68 3.73 -2.46
CA GLN A 72 14.87 4.54 -2.70
C GLN A 72 15.96 4.25 -1.66
N LYS A 73 15.62 4.24 -0.37
CA LYS A 73 16.58 3.95 0.70
C LYS A 73 17.12 2.52 0.65
N VAL A 74 16.27 1.54 0.34
CA VAL A 74 16.71 0.14 0.15
C VAL A 74 17.78 0.06 -0.94
N ILE A 75 17.60 0.77 -2.06
CA ILE A 75 18.55 0.82 -3.17
C ILE A 75 19.84 1.55 -2.75
N GLU A 76 19.73 2.75 -2.16
CA GLU A 76 20.88 3.56 -1.73
C GLU A 76 21.75 2.84 -0.70
N GLU A 77 21.13 2.15 0.26
CA GLU A 77 21.81 1.41 1.32
C GLU A 77 22.20 -0.02 0.94
N LYS A 78 21.90 -0.45 -0.30
CA LYS A 78 22.18 -1.79 -0.84
C LYS A 78 21.64 -2.93 0.04
N ILE A 79 20.43 -2.76 0.56
CA ILE A 79 19.75 -3.76 1.38
C ILE A 79 19.14 -4.82 0.45
N ASN A 80 19.60 -6.06 0.55
CA ASN A 80 19.29 -7.12 -0.42
C ASN A 80 18.18 -8.09 0.02
N ASN A 81 17.67 -7.94 1.26
CA ASN A 81 16.65 -8.82 1.84
C ASN A 81 15.29 -8.15 2.02
N VAL A 82 15.04 -7.03 1.35
CA VAL A 82 13.74 -6.34 1.37
C VAL A 82 13.04 -6.52 0.02
N PHE A 83 11.78 -6.95 0.08
CA PHE A 83 10.91 -7.15 -1.07
C PHE A 83 9.60 -6.42 -0.83
N PHE A 84 8.94 -6.05 -1.92
CA PHE A 84 7.72 -5.27 -1.90
C PHE A 84 6.59 -6.08 -2.54
N HIS A 85 5.49 -6.23 -1.81
CA HIS A 85 4.21 -6.62 -2.40
C HIS A 85 3.44 -5.33 -2.73
N ILE A 86 3.53 -4.91 -3.99
CA ILE A 86 2.99 -3.62 -4.46
C ILE A 86 1.54 -3.80 -4.92
N ASN A 87 0.63 -3.12 -4.25
CA ASN A 87 -0.78 -3.04 -4.61
C ASN A 87 -1.31 -1.61 -4.40
N HIS A 88 -0.56 -0.63 -4.91
CA HIS A 88 -1.01 0.77 -4.94
C HIS A 88 -2.06 0.96 -6.03
N ILE A 89 -3.07 1.79 -5.73
CA ILE A 89 -4.18 2.10 -6.62
C ILE A 89 -4.23 3.63 -6.78
N THR A 90 -4.69 4.13 -7.92
CA THR A 90 -4.94 5.56 -8.12
C THR A 90 -6.42 5.86 -7.90
N VAL A 91 -6.77 7.03 -7.37
CA VAL A 91 -8.17 7.44 -7.17
C VAL A 91 -8.98 7.53 -8.47
N PRO A 92 -8.42 7.96 -9.61
CA PRO A 92 -9.18 7.98 -10.86
C PRO A 92 -9.74 6.62 -11.29
N ALA A 93 -9.01 5.53 -11.05
CA ALA A 93 -9.42 4.19 -11.48
C ALA A 93 -10.76 3.72 -10.87
N PRO A 94 -10.98 3.74 -9.53
CA PRO A 94 -12.27 3.39 -8.96
C PRO A 94 -13.37 4.41 -9.29
N VAL A 95 -13.06 5.71 -9.42
CA VAL A 95 -14.06 6.72 -9.83
C VAL A 95 -14.58 6.41 -11.24
N GLU A 96 -13.67 6.11 -12.17
CA GLU A 96 -14.03 5.71 -13.53
C GLU A 96 -14.82 4.40 -13.55
N ALA A 97 -14.43 3.40 -12.75
CA ALA A 97 -15.17 2.15 -12.65
C ALA A 97 -16.61 2.37 -12.15
N ILE A 98 -16.80 3.23 -11.15
CA ILE A 98 -18.12 3.56 -10.60
C ILE A 98 -18.98 4.32 -11.62
N MET A 99 -18.40 5.30 -12.32
CA MET A 99 -19.15 6.14 -13.27
C MET A 99 -19.51 5.42 -14.58
N ASN A 100 -18.80 4.34 -14.93
CA ASN A 100 -19.16 3.50 -16.07
C ASN A 100 -20.25 2.46 -15.75
N ASP A 101 -20.66 2.28 -14.49
CA ASP A 101 -21.76 1.39 -14.14
C ASP A 101 -23.10 2.08 -14.38
N GLU A 102 -23.88 1.57 -15.34
CA GLU A 102 -25.19 2.11 -15.72
C GLU A 102 -26.21 2.15 -14.57
N ASN A 103 -26.01 1.34 -13.52
CA ASN A 103 -26.89 1.30 -12.36
C ASN A 103 -26.55 2.39 -11.33
N VAL A 104 -25.38 3.03 -11.44
CA VAL A 104 -24.93 4.04 -10.49
C VAL A 104 -25.48 5.40 -10.88
N LYS A 105 -26.10 6.08 -9.91
CA LYS A 105 -26.63 7.45 -10.05
C LYS A 105 -25.89 8.40 -9.13
N ILE A 106 -24.68 8.79 -9.51
CA ILE A 106 -23.86 9.77 -8.79
C ILE A 106 -23.77 11.04 -9.64
N ASN A 107 -24.07 12.19 -9.04
CA ASN A 107 -24.00 13.48 -9.71
C ASN A 107 -22.73 14.27 -9.37
N ALA A 108 -22.04 13.91 -8.28
CA ALA A 108 -20.82 14.59 -7.85
C ALA A 108 -19.98 13.69 -6.94
N PHE A 109 -18.66 13.89 -6.99
CA PHE A 109 -17.71 13.32 -6.04
C PHE A 109 -17.10 14.42 -5.20
N LEU A 110 -16.92 14.14 -3.91
CA LEU A 110 -16.01 14.91 -3.07
C LEU A 110 -14.63 14.25 -3.14
N GLY A 111 -13.69 14.89 -3.84
CA GLY A 111 -12.34 14.37 -4.01
C GLY A 111 -11.58 14.21 -2.69
N PRO A 112 -10.78 13.15 -2.52
CA PRO A 112 -10.00 12.93 -1.30
C PRO A 112 -8.91 13.99 -1.12
N SER A 113 -9.06 14.82 -0.08
CA SER A 113 -8.18 15.97 0.17
C SER A 113 -6.71 15.60 0.30
N HIS A 114 -6.38 14.54 1.03
CA HIS A 114 -5.00 14.10 1.19
C HIS A 114 -4.36 13.62 -0.13
N VAL A 115 -5.13 13.00 -1.02
CA VAL A 115 -4.65 12.61 -2.36
C VAL A 115 -4.39 13.85 -3.20
N SER A 116 -5.28 14.84 -3.14
CA SER A 116 -5.12 16.11 -3.83
C SER A 116 -3.92 16.92 -3.34
N VAL A 117 -3.49 16.75 -2.08
CA VAL A 117 -2.23 17.34 -1.58
C VAL A 117 -1.01 16.75 -2.30
N ILE A 118 -1.04 15.46 -2.66
CA ILE A 118 0.07 14.80 -3.35
C ILE A 118 0.02 15.05 -4.86
N THR A 119 -1.16 14.97 -5.44
CA THR A 119 -1.36 14.92 -6.90
C THR A 119 -1.81 16.23 -7.53
N GLY A 120 -2.27 17.18 -6.71
CA GLY A 120 -3.05 18.33 -7.18
C GLY A 120 -4.47 17.92 -7.59
N TYR A 121 -5.24 18.87 -8.14
CA TYR A 121 -6.58 18.58 -8.65
C TYR A 121 -6.58 18.06 -10.10
N GLY A 122 -5.47 18.19 -10.83
CA GLY A 122 -5.39 17.88 -12.27
C GLY A 122 -5.74 16.43 -12.61
N ILE A 123 -5.53 15.49 -11.67
CA ILE A 123 -5.91 14.08 -11.85
C ILE A 123 -7.42 13.86 -12.03
N TYR A 124 -8.26 14.82 -11.64
CA TYR A 124 -9.71 14.73 -11.74
C TYR A 124 -10.27 15.41 -13.00
N GLU A 125 -9.50 16.29 -13.66
CA GLU A 125 -9.98 17.02 -14.84
C GLU A 125 -10.44 16.10 -15.98
N PRO A 126 -9.71 15.01 -16.33
CA PRO A 126 -10.17 14.11 -17.37
C PRO A 126 -11.49 13.40 -17.02
N LEU A 127 -11.72 13.10 -15.74
CA LEU A 127 -12.96 12.46 -15.28
C LEU A 127 -14.14 13.43 -15.39
N ALA A 128 -13.95 14.68 -14.94
CA ALA A 128 -14.96 15.72 -15.00
C ALA A 128 -15.29 16.16 -16.44
N ALA A 129 -14.34 16.04 -17.37
CA ALA A 129 -14.60 16.30 -18.79
C ALA A 129 -15.33 15.13 -19.49
N LYS A 130 -15.18 13.91 -18.96
CA LYS A 130 -15.73 12.68 -19.55
C LYS A 130 -17.17 12.39 -19.11
N PHE A 131 -17.49 12.62 -17.84
CA PHE A 131 -18.78 12.30 -17.21
C PHE A 131 -19.50 13.57 -16.74
#